data_AF-A0A973WU94-F1
#
_entry.id   AF-A0A973WU94-F1
#
_cell.length_a   1.000
_cell.length_b   1.000
_cell.length_c   1.000
_cell.angle_alpha   90.00
_cell.angle_beta   90.00
_cell.angle_gamma   90.00
#
_symmetry.space_group_name_H-M   'P 1'
#
loop_
_entity.id
_entity.type
_entity.pdbx_description
1 polymer ?
#
loop_
_entity_poly.entity_id
_entity_poly.type
_entity_poly.pdbx_seq_one_letter_code
_entity_poly.pdbx_strand_id
1 'polypeptide(L)'
;MAHSEDRESARRKPMHYCAVLKPAGLENARDIITASYSKDPADAACKDDPGLKRFSDFMAEHMPGEDRDNSYVVYGYNAAQALVEVLRQCGDDLTRANVMRQAEALNGAHLDMLLPDIALTTSPSDHYPIERMQLQKFDGRNWVRFGAGVEGALDKK
;
A
#
# COMPACT_ATOMS: atom_id res chain seq x y z
N MET A 1 16.14 21.68 -40.48
CA MET A 1 15.48 20.41 -40.11
C MET A 1 16.16 19.87 -38.85
N ALA A 2 15.79 20.35 -37.66
CA ALA A 2 16.34 19.87 -36.38
C ALA A 2 15.48 20.30 -35.17
N HIS A 3 14.16 20.43 -35.35
CA HIS A 3 13.27 20.93 -34.29
C HIS A 3 11.95 20.16 -34.12
N SER A 4 11.83 18.97 -34.72
CA SER A 4 10.59 18.17 -34.63
C SER A 4 10.66 16.99 -33.67
N GLU A 5 11.85 16.49 -33.29
CA GLU A 5 11.97 15.26 -32.48
C GLU A 5 11.82 15.50 -30.96
N ASP A 6 12.06 16.73 -30.49
CA ASP A 6 12.04 17.03 -29.04
C ASP A 6 10.63 17.19 -28.45
N ARG A 7 9.60 17.36 -29.32
CA ARG A 7 8.20 17.51 -28.87
C ARG A 7 7.46 16.18 -28.70
N GLU A 8 8.01 15.08 -29.19
CA GLU A 8 7.40 13.74 -29.06
C GLU A 8 7.86 13.03 -27.77
N SER A 9 9.06 13.38 -27.28
CA SER A 9 9.57 12.98 -25.96
C SER A 9 8.68 13.46 -24.78
N ALA A 10 8.01 14.60 -24.97
CA ALA A 10 7.17 15.25 -23.94
C ALA A 10 5.76 14.63 -23.78
N ARG A 11 5.40 13.58 -24.54
CA ARG A 11 4.14 12.83 -24.38
C ARG A 11 4.30 11.50 -23.63
N ARG A 12 5.44 11.28 -22.95
CA ARG A 12 5.54 10.17 -22.00
C ARG A 12 4.70 10.52 -20.77
N LYS A 13 3.58 9.81 -20.59
CA LYS A 13 2.79 9.81 -19.36
C LYS A 13 3.75 9.81 -18.14
N PRO A 14 3.45 10.55 -17.07
CA PRO A 14 4.31 10.56 -15.91
C PRO A 14 4.53 9.13 -15.42
N MET A 15 5.79 8.72 -15.36
CA MET A 15 6.19 7.48 -14.72
C MET A 15 6.16 7.72 -13.22
N HIS A 16 5.15 7.15 -12.59
CA HIS A 16 4.81 7.34 -11.19
C HIS A 16 5.22 6.06 -10.46
N TYR A 17 6.41 6.05 -9.85
CA TYR A 17 6.92 4.84 -9.18
C TYR A 17 7.80 5.21 -7.98
N CYS A 18 7.43 4.64 -6.83
CA CYS A 18 8.13 4.50 -5.55
C CYS A 18 8.98 5.70 -5.09
N ALA A 19 8.59 6.29 -3.95
CA ALA A 19 9.15 7.52 -3.36
C ALA A 19 10.69 7.61 -3.36
N VAL A 20 11.40 6.47 -3.28
CA VAL A 20 12.86 6.41 -3.18
C VAL A 20 13.57 5.93 -4.45
N LEU A 21 12.88 5.22 -5.36
CA LEU A 21 13.55 4.63 -6.54
C LEU A 21 13.86 5.68 -7.60
N LYS A 22 13.00 6.69 -7.76
CA LYS A 22 13.24 7.78 -8.72
C LYS A 22 14.48 8.60 -8.35
N PRO A 23 14.68 9.07 -7.10
CA PRO A 23 15.93 9.71 -6.69
C PRO A 23 17.17 8.83 -6.86
N ALA A 24 17.05 7.51 -6.68
CA ALA A 24 18.16 6.56 -6.84
C ALA A 24 18.51 6.26 -8.32
N GLY A 25 17.58 6.53 -9.25
CA GLY A 25 17.66 6.16 -10.65
C GLY A 25 17.06 4.78 -10.90
N LEU A 26 16.00 4.72 -11.72
CA LEU A 26 15.21 3.50 -11.93
C LEU A 26 16.01 2.33 -12.51
N GLU A 27 16.99 2.61 -13.38
CA GLU A 27 17.88 1.58 -13.94
C GLU A 27 18.81 0.99 -12.87
N ASN A 28 19.26 1.79 -11.90
CA ASN A 28 20.08 1.31 -10.79
C ASN A 28 19.26 0.49 -9.79
N ALA A 29 17.94 0.69 -9.78
CA ALA A 29 17.00 -0.01 -8.93
C ALA A 29 16.48 -1.33 -9.52
N ARG A 30 16.86 -1.65 -10.76
CA ARG A 30 16.40 -2.86 -11.44
C ARG A 30 16.81 -4.11 -10.66
N ASP A 31 15.94 -5.11 -10.68
CA ASP A 31 16.11 -6.40 -10.02
C ASP A 31 16.15 -6.37 -8.48
N ILE A 32 15.93 -5.20 -7.84
CA ILE A 32 15.69 -5.12 -6.39
C ILE A 32 14.46 -5.97 -6.05
N ILE A 33 14.59 -6.79 -5.01
CA ILE A 33 13.53 -7.61 -4.45
C ILE A 33 13.10 -7.02 -3.12
N THR A 34 11.79 -6.93 -2.90
CA THR A 34 11.21 -6.54 -1.61
C THR A 34 10.00 -7.41 -1.28
N ALA A 35 9.54 -7.34 -0.04
CA ALA A 35 8.30 -7.92 0.42
C ALA A 35 7.26 -6.80 0.63
N SER A 36 6.05 -6.95 0.10
CA SER A 36 4.97 -5.97 0.24
C SER A 36 3.69 -6.63 0.72
N TYR A 37 2.91 -5.88 1.50
CA TYR A 37 1.55 -6.25 1.92
C TYR A 37 0.48 -5.37 1.27
N SER A 38 0.87 -4.36 0.49
CA SER A 38 -0.03 -3.37 -0.10
C SER A 38 -0.06 -3.45 -1.62
N LYS A 39 -1.18 -3.01 -2.20
CA LYS A 39 -1.34 -2.80 -3.64
C LYS A 39 -0.43 -1.65 -4.06
N ASP A 40 0.17 -1.78 -5.23
CA ASP A 40 0.84 -0.68 -5.91
C ASP A 40 -0.19 0.05 -6.81
N PRO A 41 -0.47 1.35 -6.60
CA PRO A 41 -1.36 2.12 -7.47
C PRO A 41 -0.96 2.12 -8.95
N ALA A 42 0.33 1.92 -9.24
CA ALA A 42 0.87 1.88 -10.58
C ALA A 42 0.74 0.49 -11.24
N ASP A 43 0.39 -0.55 -10.47
CA ASP A 43 0.23 -1.92 -10.97
C ASP A 43 -1.05 -2.06 -11.80
N ALA A 44 -0.88 -2.37 -13.09
CA ALA A 44 -1.97 -2.57 -14.03
C ALA A 44 -2.93 -3.70 -13.61
N ALA A 45 -2.47 -4.67 -12.81
CA ALA A 45 -3.32 -5.73 -12.26
C ALA A 45 -4.36 -5.19 -11.26
N CYS A 46 -4.11 -4.01 -10.67
CA CYS A 46 -5.01 -3.38 -9.71
C CYS A 46 -5.94 -2.32 -10.33
N LYS A 47 -5.90 -2.09 -11.65
CA LYS A 47 -6.62 -0.98 -12.32
C LYS A 47 -8.14 -0.96 -12.06
N ASP A 48 -8.76 -2.14 -11.92
CA ASP A 48 -10.21 -2.31 -11.72
C ASP A 48 -10.54 -2.62 -10.25
N ASP A 49 -9.56 -2.49 -9.34
CA ASP A 49 -9.73 -2.79 -7.93
C ASP A 49 -10.58 -1.69 -7.24
N PRO A 50 -11.68 -2.07 -6.56
CA PRO A 50 -12.54 -1.09 -5.90
C PRO A 50 -11.86 -0.28 -4.79
N GLY A 51 -10.88 -0.88 -4.09
CA GLY A 51 -10.09 -0.21 -3.07
C GLY A 51 -9.14 0.82 -3.68
N LEU A 52 -8.48 0.49 -4.80
CA LEU A 52 -7.68 1.47 -5.54
C LEU A 52 -8.54 2.63 -6.06
N LYS A 53 -9.78 2.35 -6.49
CA LYS A 53 -10.71 3.42 -6.87
C LYS A 53 -11.04 4.34 -5.69
N ARG A 54 -11.39 3.79 -4.52
CA ARG A 54 -11.67 4.59 -3.32
C ARG A 54 -10.48 5.44 -2.89
N PHE A 55 -9.28 4.86 -2.90
CA PHE A 55 -8.04 5.59 -2.65
C PHE A 55 -7.83 6.73 -3.65
N SER A 56 -8.03 6.46 -4.95
CA SER A 56 -7.88 7.47 -6.01
C SER A 56 -8.88 8.62 -5.86
N ASP A 57 -10.14 8.31 -5.53
CA ASP A 57 -11.18 9.31 -5.28
C ASP A 57 -10.80 10.17 -4.05
N PHE A 58 -10.36 9.54 -2.94
CA PHE A 58 -9.90 10.23 -1.73
C PHE A 58 -8.74 11.20 -2.01
N MET A 59 -7.74 10.74 -2.77
CA MET A 59 -6.58 11.55 -3.15
C MET A 59 -6.98 12.76 -4.00
N ALA A 60 -7.88 12.56 -4.96
CA ALA A 60 -8.36 13.63 -5.82
C ALA A 60 -9.13 14.71 -5.03
N GLU A 61 -9.88 14.31 -4.00
CA GLU A 61 -10.66 15.23 -3.18
C GLU A 61 -9.81 15.97 -2.14
N HIS A 62 -8.96 15.25 -1.41
CA HIS A 62 -8.33 15.78 -0.19
C HIS A 62 -6.85 16.12 -0.34
N MET A 63 -6.16 15.56 -1.34
CA MET A 63 -4.72 15.74 -1.53
C MET A 63 -4.38 16.05 -3.00
N PRO A 64 -5.06 17.05 -3.62
CA PRO A 64 -4.83 17.36 -5.02
C PRO A 64 -3.39 17.79 -5.26
N GLY A 65 -2.69 17.09 -6.16
CA GLY A 65 -1.30 17.37 -6.52
C GLY A 65 -0.26 16.48 -5.83
N GLU A 66 -0.66 15.67 -4.84
CA GLU A 66 0.22 14.64 -4.29
C GLU A 66 0.44 13.51 -5.31
N ASP A 67 1.61 12.88 -5.27
CA ASP A 67 1.91 11.74 -6.15
C ASP A 67 1.12 10.51 -5.67
N ARG A 68 0.10 10.13 -6.43
CA ARG A 68 -0.81 9.03 -6.06
C ARG A 68 -0.10 7.66 -5.99
N ASP A 69 1.06 7.52 -6.64
CA ASP A 69 1.83 6.27 -6.63
C ASP A 69 2.93 6.30 -5.54
N ASN A 70 2.91 7.33 -4.66
CA ASN A 70 3.74 7.41 -3.47
C ASN A 70 3.26 6.38 -2.42
N SER A 71 4.07 5.33 -2.23
CA SER A 71 3.78 4.25 -1.28
C SER A 71 3.59 4.70 0.17
N TYR A 72 4.17 5.84 0.57
CA TYR A 72 3.95 6.38 1.93
C TYR A 72 2.54 6.92 2.12
N VAL A 73 1.93 7.45 1.06
CA VAL A 73 0.53 7.91 1.11
C VAL A 73 -0.41 6.71 1.18
N VAL A 74 -0.11 5.65 0.43
CA VAL A 74 -0.82 4.37 0.54
C VAL A 74 -0.76 3.80 1.96
N TYR A 75 0.43 3.81 2.58
CA TYR A 75 0.59 3.41 3.98
C TYR A 75 -0.26 4.27 4.92
N GLY A 76 -0.18 5.59 4.80
CA GLY A 76 -0.95 6.52 5.64
C GLY A 76 -2.47 6.32 5.51
N TYR A 77 -2.95 6.10 4.29
CA TYR A 77 -4.37 5.81 4.02
C TYR A 77 -4.81 4.50 4.71
N ASN A 78 -4.04 3.41 4.58
CA ASN A 78 -4.34 2.16 5.27
C ASN A 78 -4.27 2.29 6.80
N ALA A 79 -3.26 2.98 7.33
CA ALA A 79 -3.13 3.20 8.77
C ALA A 79 -4.33 3.99 9.33
N ALA A 80 -4.82 4.99 8.59
CA ALA A 80 -6.03 5.72 8.94
C ALA A 80 -7.27 4.82 8.89
N GLN A 81 -7.39 3.93 7.90
CA GLN A 81 -8.50 2.96 7.84
C GLN A 81 -8.48 1.98 9.01
N ALA A 82 -7.30 1.51 9.43
CA ALA A 82 -7.15 0.67 10.61
C ALA A 82 -7.63 1.38 11.88
N LEU A 83 -7.27 2.66 12.04
CA LEU A 83 -7.77 3.47 13.16
C LEU A 83 -9.29 3.63 13.10
N VAL A 84 -9.86 3.92 11.93
CA VAL A 84 -11.31 4.03 11.76
C VAL A 84 -12.01 2.72 12.14
N GLU A 85 -11.45 1.57 11.79
CA GLU A 85 -11.98 0.26 12.17
C GLU A 85 -12.02 0.07 13.69
N VAL A 86 -10.90 0.36 14.38
CA VAL A 86 -10.83 0.31 15.85
C VAL A 86 -11.86 1.25 16.49
N LEU A 87 -11.98 2.47 15.98
CA LEU A 87 -12.93 3.46 16.50
C LEU A 87 -14.39 3.02 16.28
N ARG A 88 -14.72 2.38 15.16
CA ARG A 88 -16.05 1.80 14.93
C ARG A 88 -16.38 0.71 15.95
N GLN A 89 -15.42 -0.16 16.24
CA GLN A 89 -15.59 -1.22 17.24
C GLN A 89 -15.73 -0.67 18.66
N CYS A 90 -15.17 0.51 18.95
CA CYS A 90 -15.31 1.15 20.24
C CYS A 90 -16.73 1.67 20.51
N GLY A 91 -17.48 2.05 19.48
CA GLY A 91 -18.75 2.74 19.63
C GLY A 91 -18.59 4.05 20.41
N ASP A 92 -19.42 4.25 21.43
CA ASP A 92 -19.41 5.48 22.26
C ASP A 92 -18.37 5.44 23.40
N ASP A 93 -17.75 4.29 23.70
CA ASP A 93 -16.73 4.16 24.74
C ASP A 93 -15.33 4.42 24.16
N LEU A 94 -14.97 5.70 24.00
CA LEU A 94 -13.67 6.10 23.46
C LEU A 94 -12.57 6.21 24.52
N THR A 95 -12.65 5.42 25.58
CA THR A 95 -11.59 5.38 26.61
C THR A 95 -10.34 4.69 26.06
N ARG A 96 -9.16 5.10 26.54
CA ARG A 96 -7.88 4.46 26.18
C ARG A 96 -7.92 2.95 26.37
N ALA A 97 -8.57 2.49 27.46
CA ALA A 97 -8.69 1.07 27.76
C ALA A 97 -9.53 0.32 26.71
N ASN A 98 -10.65 0.88 26.26
CA ASN A 98 -11.45 0.26 25.20
C ASN A 98 -10.73 0.31 23.85
N VAL A 99 -10.10 1.44 23.49
CA VAL A 99 -9.34 1.57 22.23
C VAL A 99 -8.27 0.48 22.13
N MET A 100 -7.48 0.26 23.19
CA MET A 100 -6.49 -0.81 23.19
C MET A 100 -7.15 -2.20 23.12
N ARG A 101 -8.24 -2.41 23.85
CA ARG A 101 -8.99 -3.68 23.81
C ARG A 101 -9.47 -4.03 22.39
N GLN A 102 -9.99 -3.07 21.63
CA GLN A 102 -10.45 -3.31 20.26
C GLN A 102 -9.27 -3.44 19.29
N ALA A 103 -8.21 -2.64 19.47
CA ALA A 103 -6.99 -2.74 18.67
C ALA A 103 -6.28 -4.09 18.84
N GLU A 104 -6.42 -4.74 20.00
CA GLU A 104 -5.93 -6.10 20.28
C GLU A 104 -6.93 -7.20 19.88
N ALA A 105 -8.08 -6.85 19.31
CA ALA A 105 -9.15 -7.79 18.94
C ALA A 105 -9.54 -7.73 17.45
N LEU A 106 -8.71 -7.10 16.61
CA LEU A 106 -8.92 -7.10 15.17
C LEU A 106 -8.92 -8.54 14.64
N ASN A 107 -9.92 -8.87 13.83
CA ASN A 107 -10.09 -10.20 13.28
C ASN A 107 -10.49 -10.12 11.81
N GLY A 108 -9.50 -10.20 10.92
CA GLY A 108 -9.74 -10.20 9.48
C GLY A 108 -10.20 -8.87 8.91
N ALA A 109 -9.79 -7.74 9.49
CA ALA A 109 -10.13 -6.42 8.95
C ALA A 109 -9.36 -6.16 7.65
N HIS A 110 -10.07 -6.12 6.52
CA HIS A 110 -9.48 -5.84 5.20
C HIS A 110 -9.47 -4.33 4.92
N LEU A 111 -8.32 -3.80 4.52
CA LEU A 111 -8.16 -2.39 4.16
C LEU A 111 -8.03 -2.26 2.64
N ASP A 112 -8.49 -1.13 2.12
CA ASP A 112 -8.65 -0.91 0.67
C ASP A 112 -7.39 -1.18 -0.13
N MET A 113 -6.22 -0.80 0.39
CA MET A 113 -4.95 -0.91 -0.31
C MET A 113 -4.10 -2.08 0.18
N LEU A 114 -4.63 -3.01 0.97
CA LEU A 114 -3.97 -4.29 1.27
C LEU A 114 -4.13 -5.27 0.11
N LEU A 115 -3.15 -6.14 -0.11
CA LEU A 115 -3.33 -7.23 -1.07
C LEU A 115 -4.56 -8.09 -0.71
N PRO A 116 -5.25 -8.71 -1.69
CA PRO A 116 -6.56 -9.33 -1.46
C PRO A 116 -6.58 -10.43 -0.40
N ASP A 117 -5.46 -11.09 -0.17
CA ASP A 117 -5.29 -12.20 0.78
C ASP A 117 -4.59 -11.79 2.09
N ILE A 118 -4.53 -10.48 2.36
CA ILE A 118 -3.96 -9.91 3.59
C ILE A 118 -5.06 -9.11 4.30
N ALA A 119 -5.24 -9.41 5.58
CA ALA A 119 -6.14 -8.67 6.47
C ALA A 119 -5.47 -8.48 7.83
N LEU A 120 -5.93 -7.48 8.59
CA LEU A 120 -5.41 -7.23 9.93
C LEU A 120 -6.01 -8.21 10.93
N THR A 121 -5.14 -8.90 11.66
CA THR A 121 -5.53 -9.76 12.78
C THR A 121 -4.58 -9.54 13.95
N THR A 122 -5.12 -9.33 15.14
CA THR A 122 -4.36 -9.12 16.37
C THR A 122 -4.99 -9.91 17.51
N SER A 123 -4.23 -10.17 18.56
CA SER A 123 -4.73 -10.72 19.82
C SER A 123 -4.06 -10.02 21.01
N PRO A 124 -4.54 -10.20 22.25
CA PRO A 124 -3.85 -9.67 23.43
C PRO A 124 -2.39 -10.14 23.57
N SER A 125 -2.03 -11.27 22.96
CA SER A 125 -0.67 -11.84 22.96
C SER A 125 0.09 -11.62 21.64
N ASP A 126 -0.54 -11.06 20.61
CA ASP A 126 0.05 -10.83 19.29
C ASP A 126 -0.38 -9.49 18.71
N HIS A 127 0.55 -8.54 18.71
CA HIS A 127 0.32 -7.16 18.27
C HIS A 127 0.87 -6.89 16.86
N TYR A 128 1.15 -7.94 16.06
CA TYR A 128 1.61 -7.83 14.68
C TYR A 128 0.44 -8.01 13.70
N PRO A 129 -0.26 -6.94 13.29
CA PRO A 129 -1.52 -7.08 12.55
C PRO A 129 -1.37 -7.68 11.15
N ILE A 130 -0.18 -7.61 10.55
CA ILE A 130 0.12 -8.15 9.22
C ILE A 130 1.27 -9.15 9.35
N GLU A 131 0.96 -10.42 9.13
CA GLU A 131 1.96 -11.50 9.17
C GLU A 131 2.20 -12.15 7.81
N ARG A 132 1.60 -11.61 6.75
CA ARG A 132 1.77 -12.15 5.39
C ARG A 132 2.21 -11.06 4.44
N MET A 133 3.16 -11.38 3.59
CA MET A 133 3.70 -10.48 2.56
C MET A 133 3.85 -11.22 1.23
N GLN A 134 3.88 -10.47 0.14
CA GLN A 134 4.15 -10.96 -1.20
C GLN A 134 5.50 -10.44 -1.67
N LEU A 135 6.37 -11.32 -2.15
CA LEU A 135 7.60 -10.90 -2.80
C LEU A 135 7.30 -10.25 -4.15
N GLN A 136 8.03 -9.17 -4.43
CA GLN A 136 7.97 -8.46 -5.69
C GLN A 136 9.37 -7.98 -6.11
N LYS A 137 9.58 -7.92 -7.42
CA LYS A 137 10.83 -7.47 -8.03
C LYS A 137 10.58 -6.23 -8.88
N PHE A 138 11.46 -5.25 -8.81
CA PHE A 138 11.39 -4.06 -9.65
C PHE A 138 11.98 -4.34 -11.04
N ASP A 139 11.19 -4.19 -12.12
CA ASP A 139 11.64 -4.50 -13.49
C ASP A 139 12.34 -3.32 -14.21
N GLY A 140 12.51 -2.19 -13.50
CA GLY A 140 12.94 -0.89 -14.02
C GLY A 140 11.78 0.09 -14.23
N ARG A 141 10.54 -0.39 -14.16
CA ARG A 141 9.32 0.41 -14.27
C ARG A 141 8.31 0.09 -13.17
N ASN A 142 7.92 -1.18 -13.00
CA ASN A 142 6.89 -1.58 -12.05
C ASN A 142 7.42 -2.58 -11.03
N TRP A 143 6.74 -2.69 -9.90
CA TRP A 143 6.87 -3.84 -9.02
C TRP A 143 6.09 -5.03 -9.58
N VAL A 144 6.77 -6.14 -9.83
CA VAL A 144 6.19 -7.37 -10.36
C VAL A 144 6.22 -8.45 -9.27
N ARG A 145 5.04 -8.90 -8.84
CA ARG A 145 4.89 -9.94 -7.81
C ARG A 145 5.36 -11.30 -8.34
N PHE A 146 6.02 -12.08 -7.50
CA PHE A 146 6.46 -13.44 -7.84
C PHE A 146 6.54 -14.33 -6.60
N GLY A 147 6.47 -15.66 -6.81
CA GLY A 147 6.50 -16.64 -5.73
C GLY A 147 5.21 -16.69 -4.91
N ALA A 148 5.14 -17.63 -3.97
CA ALA A 148 4.06 -17.69 -2.98
C ALA A 148 4.21 -16.58 -1.93
N GLY A 149 3.13 -16.27 -1.23
CA GLY A 149 3.17 -15.39 -0.07
C GLY A 149 4.13 -15.92 1.00
N VAL A 150 4.85 -15.02 1.63
CA VAL A 150 5.78 -15.28 2.74
C VAL A 150 5.07 -14.96 4.04
N GLU A 151 5.10 -15.89 4.99
CA GLU A 151 4.64 -15.67 6.36
C GLU A 151 5.79 -15.08 7.20
N GLY A 152 5.48 -14.04 7.97
CA GLY A 152 6.38 -13.32 8.87
C GLY A 152 6.22 -13.71 10.35
N ALA A 153 5.38 -14.69 10.66
CA ALA A 153 5.11 -15.09 12.04
C ALA A 153 6.37 -15.68 12.70
N LEU A 154 6.89 -14.99 13.73
CA LEU A 154 7.84 -15.56 14.69
C LEU A 154 7.01 -16.32 15.72
N ASP A 155 6.93 -17.66 15.58
CA ASP A 155 6.29 -18.59 16.52
C ASP A 155 4.92 -18.14 17.07
N LYS A 156 3.84 -18.57 16.42
CA LYS A 156 2.47 -18.43 16.96
C LYS A 156 2.40 -19.10 18.33
N LYS A 157 2.32 -18.32 19.41
CA LYS A 157 2.14 -18.80 20.80
C LYS A 157 0.69 -18.70 21.24
#